data_AF-A0AAV7QKE3-F1
#
_entry.id   AF-A0AAV7QKE3-F1
#
_cell.length_a   1.000
_cell.length_b   1.000
_cell.length_c   1.000
_cell.angle_alpha   90.00
_cell.angle_beta   90.00
_cell.angle_gamma   90.00
#
_symmetry.space_group_name_H-M   'P 1'
#
loop_
_entity.id
_entity.type
_entity.pdbx_description
1 polymer ?
#
loop_
_entity_poly.entity_id
_entity_poly.type
_entity_poly.pdbx_seq_one_letter_code
_entity_poly.pdbx_strand_id
1 'polypeptide(L)'
;MDSTIASLAAETKSISLDITGFQSRVMGLEQCITVVEDNLNTMQEWDQDLLFIRSKLNDLKERSCMDNIHFFGFPENMEGSDVQAFLQNTLPMLTGLTFDSPL
;
A
#
# COMPACT_ATOMS: atom_id res chain seq x y z
N MET A 1 -21.85 -67.79 -10.61
CA MET A 1 -22.73 -66.62 -10.39
C MET A 1 -22.41 -65.97 -9.06
N ASP A 2 -22.37 -66.74 -7.97
CA ASP A 2 -22.12 -66.19 -6.62
C ASP A 2 -20.74 -65.55 -6.40
N SER A 3 -19.66 -66.08 -7.01
CA SER A 3 -18.33 -65.46 -6.87
C SER A 3 -18.21 -64.12 -7.59
N THR A 4 -18.90 -63.96 -8.73
CA THR A 4 -18.95 -62.71 -9.49
C THR A 4 -19.73 -61.64 -8.74
N ILE A 5 -20.85 -62.03 -8.12
CA ILE A 5 -21.66 -61.16 -7.27
C ILE A 5 -20.85 -60.71 -6.03
N ALA A 6 -20.10 -61.61 -5.40
CA ALA A 6 -19.25 -61.28 -4.26
C ALA A 6 -18.11 -60.31 -4.65
N SER A 7 -17.49 -60.50 -5.82
CA SER A 7 -16.45 -59.58 -6.34
C SER A 7 -17.00 -58.18 -6.59
N LEU A 8 -18.15 -58.08 -7.26
CA LEU A 8 -18.84 -56.81 -7.51
C LEU A 8 -19.22 -56.09 -6.22
N ALA A 9 -19.68 -56.82 -5.20
CA ALA A 9 -19.99 -56.25 -3.90
C ALA A 9 -18.74 -55.68 -3.18
N ALA A 10 -17.60 -56.35 -3.30
CA ALA A 10 -16.33 -55.89 -2.74
C ALA A 10 -15.82 -54.63 -3.46
N GLU A 11 -15.86 -54.60 -4.79
CA GLU A 11 -15.50 -53.42 -5.59
C GLU A 11 -16.43 -52.24 -5.29
N THR A 12 -17.74 -52.46 -5.19
CA THR A 12 -18.72 -51.42 -4.82
C THR A 12 -18.42 -50.84 -3.45
N LYS A 13 -18.03 -51.68 -2.48
CA LYS A 13 -17.63 -51.23 -1.14
C LYS A 13 -16.33 -50.43 -1.18
N SER A 14 -15.35 -50.84 -1.99
CA SER A 14 -14.10 -50.10 -2.17
C SER A 14 -14.36 -48.71 -2.75
N ILE A 15 -15.17 -48.63 -3.82
CA ILE A 15 -15.55 -47.37 -4.45
C ILE A 15 -16.28 -46.46 -3.45
N SER A 16 -17.18 -47.03 -2.63
CA SER A 16 -17.87 -46.27 -1.58
C SER A 16 -16.89 -45.64 -0.59
N LEU A 17 -15.88 -46.39 -0.14
CA LEU A 17 -14.83 -45.87 0.74
C LEU A 17 -14.03 -44.75 0.05
N ASP A 18 -13.63 -44.95 -1.20
CA ASP A 18 -12.88 -43.94 -1.96
C ASP A 18 -13.69 -42.65 -2.15
N ILE A 19 -15.00 -42.76 -2.42
CA ILE A 19 -15.92 -41.62 -2.51
C ILE A 19 -15.99 -40.87 -1.18
N THR A 20 -16.10 -41.56 -0.05
CA THR A 20 -16.12 -40.88 1.26
C THR A 20 -14.80 -40.15 1.54
N GLY A 21 -13.66 -40.76 1.20
CA GLY A 21 -12.35 -40.12 1.30
C GLY A 21 -12.23 -38.89 0.39
N PHE A 22 -12.76 -38.98 -0.83
CA PHE A 22 -12.79 -37.85 -1.75
C PHE A 22 -13.68 -36.71 -1.23
N GLN A 23 -14.86 -37.02 -0.69
CA GLN A 23 -15.75 -36.03 -0.08
C GLN A 23 -15.08 -35.26 1.06
N SER A 24 -14.39 -35.96 1.97
CA SER A 24 -13.66 -35.30 3.06
C SER A 24 -12.56 -34.37 2.55
N ARG A 25 -11.84 -34.78 1.49
CA ARG A 25 -10.80 -33.95 0.87
C ARG A 25 -11.38 -32.71 0.18
N VAL A 26 -12.51 -32.86 -0.52
CA VAL A 26 -13.20 -31.74 -1.17
C VAL A 26 -13.67 -30.74 -0.13
N MET A 27 -14.31 -31.18 0.95
CA MET A 27 -14.73 -30.29 2.04
C MET A 27 -13.55 -29.53 2.65
N GLY A 28 -12.41 -30.20 2.84
CA GLY A 28 -11.20 -29.56 3.34
C GLY A 28 -10.63 -28.50 2.38
N LEU A 29 -10.70 -28.74 1.06
CA LEU A 29 -10.31 -27.77 0.06
C LEU A 29 -11.26 -26.58 0.00
N GLU A 30 -12.57 -26.82 0.06
CA GLU A 30 -13.58 -25.75 0.09
C GLU A 30 -13.37 -24.82 1.28
N GLN A 31 -13.14 -25.38 2.48
CA GLN A 31 -12.83 -24.58 3.66
C GLN A 31 -11.54 -23.77 3.50
N CYS A 32 -10.49 -24.37 2.91
CA CYS A 32 -9.24 -23.67 2.64
C CYS A 32 -9.44 -22.50 1.66
N ILE A 33 -10.23 -22.72 0.59
CA ILE A 33 -10.56 -21.69 -0.39
C ILE A 33 -11.28 -20.52 0.28
N THR A 34 -12.30 -20.77 1.10
CA THR A 34 -13.01 -19.72 1.83
C THR A 34 -12.06 -18.86 2.67
N VAL A 35 -11.15 -19.48 3.43
CA VAL A 35 -10.17 -18.75 4.24
C VAL A 35 -9.22 -17.93 3.37
N VAL A 36 -8.79 -18.46 2.23
CA VAL A 36 -7.91 -17.74 1.29
C VAL A 36 -8.64 -16.55 0.66
N GLU A 37 -9.90 -16.71 0.29
CA GLU A 37 -10.74 -15.64 -0.26
C GLU A 37 -10.97 -14.51 0.77
N ASP A 38 -11.28 -14.86 2.02
CA ASP A 38 -11.44 -13.89 3.11
C ASP A 38 -10.16 -13.08 3.36
N ASN A 39 -9.01 -13.77 3.36
CA ASN A 39 -7.71 -13.13 3.50
C ASN A 39 -7.42 -12.18 2.32
N LEU A 40 -7.73 -12.60 1.10
CA LEU A 40 -7.53 -11.79 -0.10
C LEU A 40 -8.37 -10.52 -0.06
N ASN A 41 -9.63 -10.61 0.37
CA ASN A 41 -10.51 -9.45 0.54
C ASN A 41 -9.93 -8.48 1.59
N THR A 42 -9.47 -9.00 2.72
CA THR A 42 -8.83 -8.18 3.77
C THR A 42 -7.57 -7.48 3.26
N MET A 43 -6.74 -8.17 2.47
CA MET A 43 -5.54 -7.57 1.87
C MET A 43 -5.89 -6.45 0.88
N GLN A 44 -6.98 -6.59 0.12
CA GLN A 44 -7.45 -5.54 -0.79
C GLN A 44 -7.93 -4.30 -0.03
N GLU A 45 -8.64 -4.49 1.08
CA GLU A 45 -9.04 -3.37 1.96
C GLU A 45 -7.81 -2.62 2.50
N TRP A 46 -6.80 -3.35 2.97
CA TRP A 46 -5.55 -2.75 3.45
C TRP A 46 -4.80 -1.99 2.36
N ASP A 47 -4.79 -2.48 1.12
CA ASP A 47 -4.15 -1.79 0.00
C ASP A 47 -4.87 -0.46 -0.31
N GLN A 48 -6.20 -0.45 -0.28
CA GLN A 48 -6.99 0.78 -0.43
C GLN A 48 -6.71 1.79 0.68
N ASP A 49 -6.65 1.34 1.93
CA ASP A 49 -6.32 2.19 3.07
C ASP A 49 -4.91 2.78 2.96
N LEU A 50 -3.93 1.98 2.54
CA LEU A 50 -2.57 2.44 2.31
C LEU A 50 -2.50 3.50 1.21
N LEU A 51 -3.21 3.30 0.10
CA LEU A 51 -3.29 4.30 -0.98
C LEU A 51 -3.90 5.61 -0.48
N PHE A 52 -4.97 5.53 0.30
CA PHE A 52 -5.63 6.70 0.88
C PHE A 52 -4.72 7.46 1.86
N ILE A 53 -4.07 6.76 2.78
CA ILE A 53 -3.12 7.36 3.74
C ILE A 53 -1.95 8.00 2.99
N ARG A 54 -1.41 7.32 1.96
CA ARG A 54 -0.33 7.86 1.14
C ARG A 54 -0.74 9.14 0.42
N SER A 55 -1.95 9.20 -0.13
CA SER A 55 -2.49 10.41 -0.76
C SER A 55 -2.55 11.55 0.26
N LYS A 56 -3.11 11.30 1.45
CA LYS A 56 -3.16 12.32 2.51
C LYS A 56 -1.79 12.80 2.97
N LEU A 57 -0.81 11.91 3.04
CA LEU A 57 0.55 12.26 3.42
C LEU A 57 1.21 13.14 2.37
N ASN A 58 0.99 12.85 1.08
CA ASN A 58 1.45 13.72 0.00
C ASN A 58 0.78 15.09 0.08
N ASP A 59 -0.55 15.15 0.23
CA ASP A 59 -1.28 16.41 0.36
C ASP A 59 -0.77 17.26 1.54
N LEU A 60 -0.51 16.62 2.69
CA LEU A 60 0.05 17.30 3.86
C LEU A 60 1.47 17.81 3.60
N LYS A 61 2.30 17.00 2.94
CA LYS A 61 3.66 17.41 2.58
C LYS A 61 3.65 18.59 1.62
N GLU A 62 2.81 18.55 0.59
CA GLU A 62 2.65 19.64 -0.36
C GLU A 62 2.18 20.92 0.33
N ARG A 63 1.13 20.84 1.17
CA ARG A 63 0.65 21.99 1.94
C ARG A 63 1.70 22.55 2.90
N SER A 64 2.48 21.70 3.54
CA SER A 64 3.54 22.14 4.45
C SER A 64 4.72 22.79 3.73
N CYS A 65 4.93 22.50 2.45
CA CYS A 65 6.02 23.07 1.64
C CYS A 65 5.55 24.16 0.68
N MET A 66 4.23 24.40 0.56
CA MET A 66 3.65 25.33 -0.40
C MET A 66 4.17 26.76 -0.24
N ASP A 67 4.42 27.18 1.01
CA ASP A 67 4.91 28.53 1.33
C ASP A 67 6.44 28.59 1.43
N ASN A 68 7.15 27.47 1.23
CA ASN A 68 8.60 27.45 1.28
C ASN A 68 9.20 27.97 -0.04
N ILE A 69 10.08 28.96 0.07
CA ILE A 69 10.84 29.49 -1.05
C ILE A 69 12.19 28.77 -1.13
N HIS A 70 12.48 28.18 -2.29
CA HIS A 70 13.76 27.52 -2.55
C HIS A 70 14.68 28.44 -3.36
N PHE A 71 15.81 28.83 -2.74
CA PHE A 71 16.85 29.60 -3.41
C PHE A 71 17.87 28.63 -4.04
N PHE A 72 18.04 28.70 -5.37
CA PHE A 72 19.01 27.91 -6.11
C PHE A 72 20.09 28.82 -6.73
N GLY A 73 21.32 28.31 -6.83
CA GLY A 73 22.43 29.03 -7.49
C GLY A 73 23.24 29.97 -6.59
N PHE A 74 22.99 29.96 -5.28
CA PHE A 74 23.82 30.69 -4.32
C PHE A 74 25.06 29.85 -3.92
N PRO A 75 26.27 30.44 -3.94
CA PRO A 75 27.45 29.82 -3.35
C PRO A 75 27.26 29.55 -1.86
N GLU A 76 27.80 28.42 -1.38
CA GLU A 76 27.77 28.08 0.05
C GLU A 76 28.44 29.18 0.90
N ASN A 77 27.86 29.48 2.07
CA ASN A 77 28.31 30.50 3.03
C ASN A 77 28.17 31.97 2.59
N MET A 78 27.48 32.27 1.48
CA MET A 78 27.25 33.65 1.06
C MET A 78 26.37 34.45 2.06
N GLU A 79 25.52 33.76 2.80
CA GLU A 79 24.65 34.32 3.84
C GLU A 79 25.41 34.87 5.07
N GLY A 80 26.66 34.46 5.28
CA GLY A 80 27.46 34.90 6.43
C GLY A 80 26.89 34.44 7.77
N SER A 81 27.00 35.28 8.81
CA SER A 81 26.51 34.97 10.17
C SER A 81 25.03 35.32 10.39
N ASP A 82 24.40 36.04 9.46
CA ASP A 82 23.03 36.54 9.60
C ASP A 82 22.23 36.37 8.29
N VAL A 83 21.48 35.27 8.27
CA VAL A 83 20.61 34.89 7.15
C VAL A 83 19.48 35.90 6.93
N GLN A 84 19.00 36.57 7.99
CA GLN A 84 17.91 37.54 7.88
C GLN A 84 18.39 38.81 7.17
N ALA A 85 19.56 39.33 7.55
CA ALA A 85 20.17 40.47 6.86
C ALA A 85 20.51 40.13 5.40
N PHE A 86 20.95 38.90 5.13
CA PHE A 86 21.18 38.44 3.76
C PHE A 86 19.89 38.43 2.93
N LEU A 87 18.79 37.86 3.46
CA LEU A 87 17.50 37.83 2.77
C LEU A 87 16.93 39.23 2.53
N GLN A 88 17.03 40.13 3.51
CA GLN A 88 16.55 41.51 3.40
C GLN A 88 17.27 42.32 2.31
N ASN A 89 18.53 42.02 2.02
CA ASN A 89 19.28 42.69 0.95
C ASN A 89 19.12 41.98 -0.41
N THR A 90 19.03 40.65 -0.39
CA THR A 90 19.02 39.82 -1.61
C THR A 90 17.64 39.79 -2.25
N LEU A 91 16.55 39.70 -1.48
CA LEU A 91 15.19 39.68 -2.02
C LEU A 91 14.83 40.94 -2.83
N PRO A 92 15.09 42.18 -2.35
CA PRO A 92 14.87 43.38 -3.15
C PRO A 92 15.70 43.39 -4.43
N MET A 93 16.96 42.95 -4.35
CA MET A 93 17.86 42.90 -5.50
C MET A 93 17.37 41.89 -6.57
N LEU A 94 16.85 40.73 -6.16
CA LEU A 94 16.34 39.71 -7.07
C LEU A 94 14.99 40.08 -7.69
N THR A 95 14.10 40.70 -6.91
CA THR A 95 12.72 41.00 -7.31
C THR A 95 12.58 42.38 -7.96
N GLY A 96 13.56 43.27 -7.80
CA GLY A 96 13.48 44.66 -8.25
C GLY A 96 12.46 45.50 -7.48
N LEU A 97 11.88 44.95 -6.40
CA LEU A 97 10.91 45.62 -5.55
C LEU A 97 11.62 46.29 -4.38
N THR A 98 11.46 47.60 -4.22
CA THR A 98 11.89 48.31 -3.02
C THR A 98 10.83 48.13 -1.95
N PHE A 99 11.15 47.38 -0.90
CA PHE A 99 10.27 47.23 0.26
C PHE A 99 10.42 48.47 1.14
N ASP A 100 9.45 49.39 1.07
CA ASP A 100 9.44 50.66 1.83
C ASP A 100 9.12 50.49 3.33
N SER A 101 9.04 49.25 3.83
CA SER A 101 8.82 48.96 5.25
C SER A 101 9.67 47.76 5.70
N PRO A 102 10.29 47.81 6.89
CA PRO A 102 10.98 46.66 7.46
C PRO A 102 9.96 45.55 7.80
N LEU A 103 10.37 44.31 7.52
CA LEU A 103 9.73 43.07 7.98
C LEU A 103 10.01 42.84 9.47
#